data_AF-A0A6P3S586-F1
#
_entry.id   AF-A0A6P3S586-F1
#
_cell.length_a   1.000
_cell.length_b   1.000
_cell.length_c   1.000
_cell.angle_alpha   90.00
_cell.angle_beta   90.00
_cell.angle_gamma   90.00
#
_symmetry.space_group_name_H-M   'P 1'
#
loop_
_entity.id
_entity.type
_entity.pdbx_description
1 polymer ?
#
loop_
_entity_poly.entity_id
_entity_poly.type
_entity_poly.pdbx_seq_one_letter_code
_entity_poly.pdbx_strand_id
1 'polypeptide(L)'
;MFTSTIFAVIGFLGAGYSFVISAVSINKGPKCLMVNSTWGYPFHNGDYLIDEALWSKCREPENVIPWNLTLFSILLVTGGIQMLLCAFQVVNGLLGTLCGDCQCCGCCGGDGPV
;
A
#
# COMPACT_ATOMS: atom_id res chain seq x y z
N MET A 1 -2.89 11.89 22.13
CA MET A 1 -3.32 10.63 21.48
C MET A 1 -4.10 10.87 20.19
N PHE A 2 -5.10 11.76 20.16
CA PHE A 2 -5.91 12.05 18.96
C PHE A 2 -5.13 12.47 17.71
N THR A 3 -4.15 13.37 17.83
CA THR A 3 -3.38 13.86 16.67
C THR A 3 -2.62 12.74 15.95
N SER A 4 -2.02 11.80 16.69
CA SER A 4 -1.35 10.63 16.12
C SER A 4 -2.31 9.68 15.43
N THR A 5 -3.53 9.49 15.97
CA THR A 5 -4.58 8.69 15.33
C THR A 5 -5.04 9.31 14.01
N ILE A 6 -5.21 10.65 13.96
CA ILE A 6 -5.58 11.36 12.73
C ILE A 6 -4.50 11.17 11.66
N PHE A 7 -3.22 11.36 12.01
CA PHE A 7 -2.12 11.11 11.08
C PHE A 7 -2.02 9.65 10.64
N ALA A 8 -2.32 8.69 11.52
CA ALA A 8 -2.37 7.27 11.16
C ALA A 8 -3.48 6.96 10.15
N VAL A 9 -4.66 7.58 10.27
CA VAL A 9 -5.75 7.44 9.30
C VAL A 9 -5.35 8.01 7.94
N ILE A 10 -4.77 9.22 7.90
CA ILE A 10 -4.29 9.83 6.66
C ILE A 10 -3.21 8.96 6.01
N GLY A 11 -2.26 8.45 6.82
CA GLY A 11 -1.23 7.52 6.37
C GLY A 11 -1.81 6.23 5.81
N PHE A 12 -2.84 5.67 6.43
CA PHE A 12 -3.55 4.48 5.95
C PHE A 12 -4.21 4.73 4.59
N LEU A 13 -4.91 5.86 4.41
CA LEU A 13 -5.55 6.22 3.14
C LEU A 13 -4.52 6.43 2.02
N GLY A 14 -3.41 7.13 2.30
CA GLY A 14 -2.33 7.33 1.34
C GLY A 14 -1.64 6.02 0.94
N ALA A 15 -1.35 5.16 1.92
CA ALA A 15 -0.77 3.85 1.69
C ALA A 15 -1.73 2.93 0.91
N GLY A 16 -3.03 2.98 1.22
CA GLY A 16 -4.07 2.25 0.50
C GLY A 16 -4.19 2.66 -0.96
N TYR A 17 -4.16 3.97 -1.25
CA TYR A 17 -4.15 4.45 -2.63
C TYR A 17 -2.92 3.93 -3.40
N SER A 18 -1.73 4.06 -2.80
CA SER A 18 -0.48 3.56 -3.40
C SER A 18 -0.52 2.04 -3.63
N PHE A 19 -1.04 1.29 -2.67
CA PHE A 19 -1.19 -0.16 -2.75
C PHE A 19 -2.09 -0.58 -3.93
N VAL A 20 -3.27 0.03 -4.06
CA VAL A 20 -4.22 -0.26 -5.14
C VAL A 20 -3.61 0.09 -6.50
N ILE A 21 -3.03 1.27 -6.65
CA ILE A 21 -2.40 1.69 -7.91
C ILE A 21 -1.23 0.79 -8.29
N SER A 22 -0.42 0.36 -7.32
CA SER A 22 0.68 -0.57 -7.56
C SER A 22 0.18 -1.94 -8.06
N ALA A 23 -0.87 -2.48 -7.43
CA ALA A 23 -1.47 -3.75 -7.84
C ALA A 23 -2.07 -3.68 -9.27
N VAL A 24 -2.76 -2.59 -9.59
CA VAL A 24 -3.32 -2.34 -10.93
C VAL A 24 -2.21 -2.19 -11.96
N SER A 25 -1.14 -1.48 -11.62
CA SER A 25 -0.01 -1.23 -12.54
C SER A 25 0.78 -2.50 -12.83
N ILE A 26 0.93 -3.39 -11.85
CA ILE A 26 1.49 -4.74 -12.04
C ILE A 26 0.58 -5.58 -12.93
N ASN A 27 -0.73 -5.57 -12.73
CA ASN A 27 -1.64 -6.36 -13.58
C ASN A 27 -1.68 -5.85 -15.04
N LYS A 28 -1.56 -4.53 -15.24
CA LYS A 28 -1.60 -3.93 -16.57
C LYS A 28 -0.27 -4.02 -17.32
N GLY A 29 0.85 -4.07 -16.59
CA GLY A 29 2.19 -4.06 -17.15
C GLY A 29 2.60 -2.71 -17.77
N PRO A 30 3.86 -2.55 -18.18
CA PRO A 30 4.36 -1.31 -18.77
C PRO A 30 3.88 -1.13 -20.22
N LYS A 31 3.87 0.13 -20.66
CA LYS A 31 3.73 0.47 -22.07
C LYS A 31 5.08 0.29 -22.76
N CYS A 32 5.11 -0.43 -23.87
CA CYS A 32 6.33 -0.69 -24.62
C CYS A 32 6.07 -0.70 -26.13
N LEU A 33 7.15 -0.65 -26.90
CA LEU A 33 7.13 -0.85 -28.34
C LEU A 33 6.98 -2.35 -28.63
N MET A 34 5.85 -2.71 -29.23
CA MET A 34 5.54 -4.08 -29.60
C MET A 34 6.25 -4.50 -30.89
N VAL A 35 6.30 -5.80 -31.16
CA VAL A 35 6.88 -6.39 -32.39
C VAL A 35 6.33 -5.82 -33.69
N ASN A 36 5.09 -5.31 -33.68
CA ASN A 36 4.42 -4.66 -34.81
C ASN A 36 4.76 -3.16 -34.95
N SER A 37 5.78 -2.67 -34.24
CA SER A 37 6.20 -1.26 -34.20
C SER A 37 5.13 -0.29 -33.68
N THR A 38 4.17 -0.76 -32.87
CA THR A 38 3.17 0.08 -32.21
C THR A 38 3.40 0.14 -30.70
N TRP A 39 3.12 1.30 -30.11
CA TRP A 39 3.23 1.49 -28.66
C TRP A 39 1.93 1.12 -27.95
N GLY A 40 2.00 0.21 -26.97
CA GLY A 40 0.82 -0.19 -26.22
C GLY A 40 1.15 -1.14 -25.08
N TYR A 41 0.10 -1.83 -24.61
CA TYR A 41 0.19 -2.78 -23.50
C TYR A 41 -0.01 -4.19 -24.06
N PRO A 42 1.07 -4.94 -24.32
CA PRO A 42 0.97 -6.28 -24.90
C PRO A 42 0.50 -7.34 -23.89
N PHE A 43 0.40 -6.97 -22.61
CA PHE A 43 0.06 -7.85 -21.50
C PHE A 43 -1.40 -7.70 -21.13
N HIS A 44 -2.11 -8.81 -21.05
CA HIS A 44 -3.51 -8.88 -20.71
C HIS A 44 -3.69 -9.48 -19.30
N ASN A 45 -4.02 -8.63 -18.32
CA ASN A 45 -4.32 -9.05 -16.95
C ASN A 45 -3.22 -9.89 -16.27
N GLY A 46 -1.94 -9.52 -16.43
CA GLY A 46 -0.84 -10.10 -15.65
C GLY A 46 -0.32 -11.46 -16.14
N ASP A 47 -0.71 -11.91 -17.32
CA ASP A 47 -0.18 -13.07 -18.05
C ASP A 47 1.36 -13.10 -18.13
N TYR A 48 2.00 -11.92 -18.24
CA TYR A 48 3.46 -11.81 -18.26
C TYR A 48 4.17 -12.12 -16.93
N LEU A 49 3.44 -12.20 -15.81
CA LEU A 49 3.99 -12.58 -14.51
C LEU A 49 4.19 -14.09 -14.40
N ILE A 50 3.39 -14.86 -15.13
CA ILE A 50 3.40 -16.33 -15.12
C ILE A 50 4.33 -16.84 -16.23
N ASP A 51 4.26 -16.23 -17.41
CA ASP A 51 5.04 -16.64 -18.58
C ASP A 51 6.03 -15.54 -19.01
N GLU A 52 7.29 -15.70 -18.62
CA GLU A 52 8.37 -14.79 -18.99
C GLU A 52 8.66 -14.77 -20.51
N ALA A 53 8.24 -15.79 -21.27
CA ALA A 53 8.41 -15.78 -22.73
C ALA A 53 7.65 -14.62 -23.39
N LEU A 54 6.57 -14.13 -22.76
CA LEU A 54 5.81 -12.96 -23.18
C LEU A 54 6.62 -11.66 -23.13
N TRP A 55 7.71 -11.61 -22.37
CA TRP A 55 8.51 -10.39 -22.22
C TRP A 55 9.15 -9.98 -23.56
N SER A 56 9.41 -10.96 -24.43
CA SER A 56 9.88 -10.75 -25.81
C SER A 56 8.92 -9.93 -26.68
N LYS A 57 7.65 -9.77 -26.29
CA LYS A 57 6.68 -8.91 -26.99
C LYS A 57 7.02 -7.43 -26.85
N CYS A 58 7.72 -7.03 -25.78
CA CYS A 58 8.25 -5.68 -25.62
C CYS A 58 9.68 -5.63 -26.14
N ARG A 59 9.90 -4.93 -27.26
CA ARG A 59 11.23 -4.79 -27.84
C ARG A 59 12.02 -3.64 -27.22
N GLU A 60 11.35 -2.51 -27.03
CA GLU A 60 11.94 -1.30 -26.47
C GLU A 60 10.96 -0.61 -25.50
N PRO A 61 11.46 0.02 -24.42
CA PRO A 61 12.84 0.03 -23.96
C PRO A 61 13.29 -1.29 -23.29
N GLU A 62 14.59 -1.59 -23.35
CA GLU A 62 15.17 -2.81 -22.75
C GLU A 62 14.97 -2.81 -21.23
N ASN A 63 14.66 -3.97 -20.64
CA ASN A 63 14.45 -4.14 -19.20
C ASN A 63 13.32 -3.29 -18.58
N VAL A 64 12.39 -2.75 -19.38
CA VAL A 64 11.25 -1.98 -18.87
C VAL A 64 10.30 -2.81 -18.00
N ILE A 65 10.13 -4.10 -18.34
CA ILE A 65 9.27 -5.03 -17.62
C ILE A 65 9.79 -5.29 -16.20
N PRO A 66 11.04 -5.77 -16.01
CA PRO A 66 11.57 -6.00 -14.67
C PRO A 66 11.67 -4.71 -13.86
N TRP A 67 11.99 -3.57 -14.50
CA TRP A 67 11.99 -2.27 -13.81
C TRP A 67 10.60 -1.94 -13.23
N ASN A 68 9.56 -2.04 -14.07
CA ASN A 68 8.18 -1.68 -13.71
C ASN A 68 7.64 -2.61 -12.63
N LEU A 69 7.87 -3.92 -12.82
CA LEU A 69 7.48 -4.93 -11.86
C LEU A 69 8.17 -4.73 -10.50
N THR A 70 9.48 -4.46 -10.51
CA THR A 70 10.25 -4.27 -9.27
C THR A 70 9.78 -3.03 -8.51
N LEU A 71 9.66 -1.88 -9.19
CA LEU A 71 9.23 -0.64 -8.56
C LEU A 71 7.85 -0.79 -7.91
N PHE A 72 6.87 -1.27 -8.67
CA PHE A 72 5.52 -1.42 -8.13
C PHE A 72 5.43 -2.53 -7.08
N SER A 73 6.25 -3.58 -7.16
CA SER A 73 6.32 -4.60 -6.12
C SER A 73 6.84 -4.04 -4.80
N ILE A 74 7.88 -3.20 -4.83
CA ILE A 74 8.40 -2.55 -3.63
C ILE A 74 7.34 -1.62 -3.04
N LEU A 75 6.65 -0.82 -3.87
CA LEU A 75 5.56 0.05 -3.42
C LEU A 75 4.39 -0.73 -2.82
N LEU A 76 4.03 -1.86 -3.42
CA LEU A 76 2.95 -2.73 -2.94
C LEU A 76 3.30 -3.34 -1.58
N VAL A 77 4.51 -3.87 -1.41
CA VAL A 77 4.96 -4.45 -0.13
C VAL A 77 5.07 -3.38 0.96
N THR A 78 5.74 -2.27 0.66
CA THR A 78 5.92 -1.18 1.64
C THR A 78 4.60 -0.51 2.01
N GLY A 79 3.70 -0.28 1.04
CA GLY A 79 2.35 0.20 1.28
C GLY A 79 1.52 -0.77 2.12
N GLY A 80 1.63 -2.08 1.87
CA GLY A 80 1.01 -3.13 2.67
C GLY A 80 1.46 -3.09 4.14
N ILE A 81 2.77 -3.01 4.37
CA ILE A 81 3.33 -2.91 5.73
C ILE A 81 2.85 -1.62 6.41
N GLN A 82 2.86 -0.48 5.72
CA GLN A 82 2.39 0.79 6.27
C GLN A 82 0.91 0.74 6.66
N MET A 83 0.05 0.15 5.83
CA MET A 83 -1.37 -0.04 6.15
C MET A 83 -1.55 -0.85 7.44
N LEU A 84 -0.81 -1.96 7.59
CA LEU A 84 -0.87 -2.79 8.80
C LEU A 84 -0.44 -2.01 10.05
N LEU A 85 0.69 -1.29 9.97
CA LEU A 85 1.20 -0.49 11.08
C LEU A 85 0.23 0.64 11.48
N CYS A 86 -0.34 1.35 10.50
CA CYS A 86 -1.35 2.38 10.74
C CYS A 86 -2.62 1.79 11.36
N ALA A 87 -3.08 0.62 10.91
CA ALA A 87 -4.25 -0.04 11.48
C ALA A 87 -4.03 -0.39 12.97
N PHE A 88 -2.87 -0.94 13.33
CA PHE A 88 -2.53 -1.20 14.73
C PHE A 88 -2.47 0.08 15.57
N GLN A 89 -1.91 1.17 15.04
CA GLN A 89 -1.90 2.46 15.74
C GLN A 89 -3.31 3.02 15.98
N VAL A 90 -4.20 2.88 15.00
CA VAL A 90 -5.59 3.31 15.13
C VAL A 90 -6.29 2.48 16.21
N VAL A 91 -6.20 1.15 16.17
CA VAL A 91 -6.81 0.26 17.18
C VAL A 91 -6.31 0.58 18.59
N ASN A 92 -5.00 0.69 18.77
CA ASN A 92 -4.40 0.99 20.08
C ASN A 92 -4.76 2.40 20.57
N GLY A 93 -4.82 3.37 19.65
CA GLY A 93 -5.26 4.73 19.96
C GLY A 93 -6.71 4.78 20.42
N LEU A 94 -7.61 4.05 19.73
CA LEU A 94 -9.04 3.97 20.07
C LEU A 94 -9.27 3.26 21.41
N LEU A 95 -8.58 2.14 21.68
CA LEU A 95 -8.65 1.45 22.97
C LEU A 95 -8.14 2.34 24.10
N GLY A 96 -7.04 3.07 23.90
CA GLY A 96 -6.53 4.04 24.88
C GLY A 96 -7.48 5.19 25.16
N THR A 97 -8.26 5.66 24.16
CA THR A 97 -9.28 6.68 24.38
C THR A 97 -10.53 6.12 25.05
N LEU A 98 -11.03 4.95 24.63
CA LEU A 98 -12.27 4.36 25.14
C LEU A 98 -12.12 3.75 26.55
N CYS A 99 -10.97 3.14 26.86
CA CYS A 99 -10.65 2.68 28.22
C CYS A 99 -10.04 3.79 29.11
N GLY A 100 -9.51 4.87 28.52
CA GLY A 100 -8.94 6.00 29.26
C GLY A 100 -9.98 7.04 29.70
N ASP A 101 -11.08 7.22 28.96
CA ASP A 101 -12.16 8.14 29.34
C ASP A 101 -12.96 7.67 30.56
N CYS A 102 -12.84 6.39 30.95
CA CYS A 102 -13.34 5.92 32.24
C CYS A 102 -12.59 6.51 33.45
N GLN A 103 -11.50 7.25 33.24
CA GLN A 103 -10.75 7.91 34.33
C GLN A 103 -10.95 9.43 34.38
N CYS A 104 -11.52 10.07 33.34
CA CYS A 104 -11.50 11.53 33.22
C CYS A 104 -12.83 12.27 33.44
N CYS A 105 -13.94 11.55 33.70
CA CYS A 105 -15.16 12.16 34.26
C CYS A 105 -15.81 11.24 35.32
N GLY A 106 -15.26 11.31 36.54
CA GLY A 106 -15.97 11.11 37.82
C GLY A 106 -17.04 10.04 37.93
N CYS A 107 -16.61 8.79 38.18
CA CYS A 107 -17.18 7.95 39.23
C CYS A 107 -16.02 7.14 39.86
N CYS A 108 -15.84 7.27 41.19
CA CYS A 108 -14.70 6.83 42.04
C CYS A 108 -13.48 7.78 41.92
N GLY A 109 -13.06 8.58 42.91
CA GLY A 109 -13.14 8.42 44.36
C GLY A 109 -11.94 7.61 44.86
N GLY A 110 -10.94 8.30 45.44
CA GLY A 110 -9.91 7.71 46.30
C GLY A 110 -8.49 7.63 45.72
N ASP A 111 -7.66 8.58 46.16
CA ASP A 111 -6.26 8.44 46.61
C ASP A 111 -5.17 7.84 45.71
N GLY A 112 -4.04 8.57 45.63
CA GLY A 112 -2.77 8.07 45.07
C GLY A 112 -2.20 6.87 45.82
N PRO A 113 -1.10 6.26 45.32
CA PRO A 113 0.17 6.52 46.01
C PRO A 113 1.42 6.54 45.10
N VAL A 114 2.38 7.36 45.57
CA VAL A 114 3.84 7.47 45.31
C VAL A 114 4.35 7.81 43.90
#